data_AF-A0A4R6TB55-F1
#
_entry.id   AF-A0A4R6TB55-F1
#
_cell.length_a   1.000
_cell.length_b   1.000
_cell.length_c   1.000
_cell.angle_alpha   90.00
_cell.angle_beta   90.00
_cell.angle_gamma   90.00
#
_symmetry.space_group_name_H-M   'P 1'
#
loop_
_entity.id
_entity.type
_entity.pdbx_description
1 polymer ?
#
loop_
_entity_poly.entity_id
_entity_poly.type
_entity_poly.pdbx_seq_one_letter_code
_entity_poly.pdbx_strand_id
1 'polypeptide(L)'
;MKIDTDTLPKCSLEEKKFSWGEPYLVVTPIFDMVIPQEFSDIEFSVEIFIKNNFRNQLLEFYNVLINYEENNRIENFEDTIPEQLRKEVLAKIKSFLDSEKKLTPWEKYDEYGKELDFLYKFEEEFNRKILFINPK
;
A
#
# COMPACT_ATOMS: atom_id res chain seq x y z
N MET A 1 -15.08 1.16 20.40
CA MET A 1 -14.25 0.80 19.24
C MET A 1 -14.76 -0.50 18.63
N LYS A 2 -15.10 -0.49 17.35
CA LYS A 2 -15.49 -1.67 16.57
C LYS A 2 -14.42 -1.92 15.51
N ILE A 3 -14.15 -3.18 15.16
CA ILE A 3 -13.27 -3.50 14.03
C ILE A 3 -14.15 -3.80 12.82
N ASP A 4 -13.93 -3.07 11.73
CA ASP A 4 -14.45 -3.41 10.41
C ASP A 4 -13.50 -4.37 9.72
N THR A 5 -13.99 -5.56 9.40
CA THR A 5 -13.25 -6.62 8.74
C THR A 5 -13.62 -6.78 7.27
N ASP A 6 -14.55 -5.96 6.76
CA ASP A 6 -14.99 -6.00 5.36
C ASP A 6 -14.01 -5.30 4.42
N THR A 7 -13.02 -4.58 4.99
CA THR A 7 -11.96 -3.89 4.28
C THR A 7 -10.61 -4.57 4.47
N LEU A 8 -9.72 -4.42 3.49
CA LEU A 8 -8.31 -4.73 3.59
C LEU A 8 -7.48 -3.47 3.24
N PRO A 9 -6.64 -2.96 4.16
CA PRO A 9 -6.48 -3.39 5.56
C PRO A 9 -7.78 -3.24 6.36
N LYS A 10 -7.85 -3.94 7.50
CA LYS A 10 -8.98 -3.80 8.44
C LYS A 10 -9.01 -2.39 9.00
N CYS A 11 -10.15 -1.94 9.50
CA CYS A 11 -10.28 -0.62 10.13
C CYS A 11 -10.75 -0.70 11.58
N SER A 12 -10.17 0.12 12.46
CA SER A 12 -10.83 0.45 13.73
C SER A 12 -11.80 1.61 13.54
N LEU A 13 -13.00 1.46 14.07
CA LEU A 13 -14.08 2.43 14.04
C LEU A 13 -14.35 2.94 15.45
N GLU A 14 -14.23 4.24 15.66
CA GLU A 14 -14.43 4.92 16.93
C GLU A 14 -15.39 6.10 16.77
N GLU A 15 -16.58 5.99 17.37
CA GLU A 15 -17.50 7.13 17.46
C GLU A 15 -16.99 8.14 18.48
N LYS A 16 -16.84 9.39 18.05
CA LYS A 16 -16.49 10.53 18.87
C LYS A 16 -17.57 11.59 18.78
N LYS A 17 -17.44 12.64 19.58
CA LYS A 17 -18.33 13.81 19.54
C LYS A 17 -17.50 15.07 19.48
N PHE A 18 -17.93 16.03 18.67
CA PHE A 18 -17.39 17.37 18.72
C PHE A 18 -17.74 18.03 20.05
N SER A 19 -17.06 19.14 20.38
CA SER A 19 -17.32 19.90 21.60
C SER A 19 -18.76 20.44 21.68
N TRP A 20 -19.42 20.64 20.53
CA TRP A 20 -20.83 21.02 20.43
C TRP A 20 -21.81 19.83 20.42
N GLY A 21 -21.33 18.60 20.63
CA GLY A 21 -22.15 17.41 20.86
C GLY A 21 -22.50 16.56 19.63
N GLU A 22 -22.23 17.05 18.42
CA GLU A 22 -22.45 16.31 17.18
C GLU A 22 -21.51 15.08 17.08
N PRO A 23 -22.03 13.87 16.83
CA PRO A 23 -21.20 12.69 16.70
C PRO A 23 -20.49 12.63 15.35
N TYR A 24 -19.29 12.06 15.32
CA TYR A 24 -18.54 11.74 14.11
C TYR A 24 -17.83 10.40 14.26
N LEU A 25 -17.54 9.74 13.14
CA LEU A 25 -16.86 8.45 13.11
C LEU A 25 -15.38 8.65 12.77
N VAL A 26 -14.49 8.27 13.68
CA VAL A 26 -13.07 8.11 13.36
C VAL A 26 -12.87 6.69 12.88
N VAL A 27 -12.61 6.55 11.60
CA VAL A 27 -12.06 5.32 11.02
C VAL A 27 -10.55 5.36 11.22
N THR A 28 -9.85 4.23 11.28
CA THR A 28 -8.37 4.19 11.20
C THR A 28 -7.93 2.85 10.60
N PRO A 29 -7.25 2.83 9.43
CA PRO A 29 -6.69 1.61 8.86
C PRO A 29 -5.67 0.96 9.79
N ILE A 30 -5.73 -0.37 9.91
CA ILE A 30 -4.82 -1.21 10.68
C ILE A 30 -3.94 -1.96 9.68
N PHE A 31 -2.82 -1.35 9.32
CA PHE A 31 -1.89 -1.92 8.35
C PHE A 31 -1.16 -3.15 8.92
N ASP A 32 -0.93 -4.14 8.06
CA ASP A 32 -0.03 -5.26 8.35
C ASP A 32 1.42 -4.79 8.14
N MET A 33 2.13 -4.64 9.25
CA MET A 33 3.52 -4.19 9.32
C MET A 33 4.52 -5.35 9.47
N VAL A 34 4.08 -6.61 9.37
CA VAL A 34 4.98 -7.76 9.53
C VAL A 34 5.69 -8.02 8.20
N ILE A 35 6.75 -7.27 7.90
CA ILE A 35 7.50 -7.36 6.64
C ILE A 35 8.94 -7.81 6.91
N PRO A 36 9.46 -8.82 6.20
CA PRO A 36 10.87 -9.22 6.26
C PRO A 36 11.79 -8.04 5.92
N GLN A 37 12.73 -7.73 6.82
CA GLN A 37 13.63 -6.57 6.67
C GLN A 37 14.80 -6.86 5.72
N GLU A 38 15.10 -8.13 5.50
CA GLU A 38 16.13 -8.63 4.60
C GLU A 38 15.77 -8.48 3.10
N PHE A 39 14.51 -8.15 2.79
CA PHE A 39 14.08 -7.87 1.43
C PHE A 39 14.81 -6.67 0.83
N SER A 40 15.08 -6.72 -0.48
CA SER A 40 15.49 -5.53 -1.24
C SER A 40 14.40 -4.45 -1.23
N ASP A 41 14.72 -3.20 -1.59
CA ASP A 41 13.75 -2.10 -1.53
C ASP A 41 12.51 -2.34 -2.39
N ILE A 42 12.69 -2.99 -3.56
CA ILE A 42 11.60 -3.39 -4.45
C ILE A 42 10.72 -4.48 -3.83
N GLU A 43 11.32 -5.52 -3.26
CA GLU A 43 10.59 -6.61 -2.61
C GLU A 43 9.83 -6.11 -1.38
N PHE A 44 10.47 -5.26 -0.60
CA PHE A 44 9.92 -4.66 0.61
C PHE A 44 8.69 -3.81 0.31
N SER A 45 8.82 -2.90 -0.67
CA SER A 45 7.72 -2.00 -1.06
C SER A 45 6.55 -2.78 -1.66
N VAL A 46 6.83 -3.76 -2.52
CA VAL A 46 5.81 -4.65 -3.10
C VAL A 46 5.10 -5.47 -2.03
N GLU A 47 5.81 -5.99 -1.03
CA GLU A 47 5.18 -6.75 0.06
C GLU A 47 4.24 -5.87 0.89
N ILE A 48 4.65 -4.64 1.22
CA ILE A 48 3.79 -3.67 1.91
C ILE A 48 2.49 -3.46 1.13
N PHE A 49 2.61 -3.23 -0.17
CA PHE A 49 1.46 -2.96 -1.03
C PHE A 49 0.52 -4.17 -1.14
N ILE A 50 1.06 -5.38 -1.26
CA ILE A 50 0.27 -6.62 -1.31
C ILE A 50 -0.51 -6.81 -0.02
N LYS A 51 0.19 -6.77 1.12
CA LYS A 51 -0.43 -7.03 2.42
C LYS A 51 -1.50 -6.00 2.79
N ASN A 52 -1.34 -4.78 2.31
CA ASN A 52 -2.22 -3.67 2.63
C ASN A 52 -3.13 -3.25 1.47
N ASN A 53 -3.24 -4.06 0.42
CA ASN A 53 -4.19 -3.87 -0.67
C ASN A 53 -4.03 -2.54 -1.46
N PHE A 54 -2.79 -2.10 -1.68
CA PHE A 54 -2.47 -0.93 -2.51
C PHE A 54 -2.48 -1.34 -3.98
N ARG A 55 -3.66 -1.74 -4.47
CA ARG A 55 -3.82 -2.35 -5.79
C ARG A 55 -3.46 -1.42 -6.94
N ASN A 56 -3.73 -0.13 -6.80
CA ASN A 56 -3.39 0.82 -7.86
C ASN A 56 -1.87 0.99 -7.97
N GLN A 57 -1.17 1.11 -6.84
CA GLN A 57 0.30 1.07 -6.84
C GLN A 57 0.84 -0.23 -7.44
N LEU A 58 0.30 -1.39 -7.06
CA LEU A 58 0.76 -2.67 -7.62
C LEU A 58 0.55 -2.77 -9.13
N LEU A 59 -0.56 -2.26 -9.65
CA LEU A 59 -0.82 -2.21 -11.09
C LEU A 59 0.20 -1.32 -11.81
N GLU A 60 0.50 -0.14 -11.27
CA GLU A 60 1.54 0.74 -11.81
C GLU A 60 2.92 0.10 -11.75
N PHE A 61 3.27 -0.55 -10.63
CA PHE A 61 4.54 -1.29 -10.49
C PHE A 61 4.66 -2.39 -11.54
N TYR A 62 3.60 -3.17 -11.74
CA TYR A 62 3.58 -4.21 -12.76
C TYR A 62 3.88 -3.64 -14.15
N ASN A 63 3.22 -2.54 -14.51
CA ASN A 63 3.40 -1.86 -15.79
C ASN A 63 4.79 -1.23 -15.95
N VAL A 64 5.35 -0.68 -14.88
CA VAL A 64 6.71 -0.11 -14.92
C VAL A 64 7.77 -1.20 -15.05
N LEU A 65 7.63 -2.28 -14.28
CA LEU A 65 8.60 -3.38 -14.27
C LEU A 65 8.60 -4.18 -15.58
N ILE A 66 7.44 -4.36 -16.23
CA ILE A 66 7.35 -5.05 -17.52
C ILE A 66 7.94 -4.22 -18.67
N ASN A 67 7.85 -2.89 -18.58
CA ASN A 67 8.37 -1.96 -19.59
C ASN A 67 9.78 -1.45 -19.31
N TYR A 68 10.42 -1.88 -18.21
CA TYR A 68 11.76 -1.43 -17.80
C TYR A 68 11.84 0.09 -17.58
N GLU A 69 10.79 0.68 -17.01
CA GLU A 69 10.68 2.13 -16.78
C GLU A 69 11.03 2.54 -15.33
N GLU A 70 11.65 1.66 -14.56
CA GLU A 70 11.79 1.81 -13.10
C GLU A 70 12.54 3.09 -12.73
N ASN A 71 13.70 3.30 -13.35
CA ASN A 71 14.52 4.49 -13.18
C ASN A 71 13.83 5.81 -13.54
N ASN A 72 12.75 5.77 -14.33
CA ASN A 72 12.04 6.96 -14.79
C ASN A 72 10.75 7.24 -14.00
N ARG A 73 10.19 6.22 -13.34
CA ARG A 73 8.82 6.25 -12.82
C ARG A 73 8.68 5.83 -11.37
N ILE A 74 9.62 5.06 -10.83
CA ILE A 74 9.63 4.69 -9.42
C ILE A 74 10.44 5.73 -8.66
N GLU A 75 9.76 6.41 -7.73
CA GLU A 75 10.39 7.35 -6.81
C GLU A 75 11.32 6.59 -5.85
N ASN A 76 12.45 7.22 -5.51
CA ASN A 76 13.50 6.67 -4.64
C ASN A 76 14.23 5.42 -5.17
N PHE A 77 14.09 5.09 -6.45
CA PHE A 77 14.78 3.95 -7.05
C PHE A 77 16.16 4.36 -7.60
N GLU A 78 17.23 3.82 -7.01
CA GLU A 78 18.63 4.10 -7.42
C GLU A 78 19.39 2.86 -7.94
N ASP A 79 18.70 1.72 -8.03
CA ASP A 79 19.32 0.41 -8.20
C ASP A 79 19.15 -0.21 -9.59
N THR A 80 19.67 -1.42 -9.76
CA THR A 80 19.32 -2.31 -10.88
C THR A 80 18.61 -3.53 -10.35
N ILE A 81 17.53 -3.95 -11.01
CA ILE A 81 16.79 -5.16 -10.64
C ILE A 81 17.37 -6.34 -11.44
N PRO A 82 17.94 -7.36 -10.79
CA PRO A 82 18.34 -8.58 -11.48
C PRO A 82 17.14 -9.23 -12.19
N GLU A 83 17.33 -9.76 -13.39
CA GLU A 83 16.23 -10.32 -14.19
C GLU A 83 15.46 -11.44 -13.50
N GLN A 84 16.13 -12.22 -12.65
CA GLN A 84 15.48 -13.25 -11.86
C GLN A 84 14.53 -12.64 -10.82
N LEU A 85 15.00 -11.63 -10.07
CA LEU A 85 14.21 -10.91 -9.09
C LEU A 85 13.01 -10.19 -9.76
N ARG A 86 13.22 -9.58 -10.92
CA ARG A 86 12.15 -8.93 -11.70
C ARG A 86 11.02 -9.91 -12.00
N LYS A 87 11.35 -11.12 -12.46
CA LYS A 87 10.35 -12.17 -12.76
C LYS A 87 9.60 -12.61 -11.51
N GLU A 88 10.29 -12.76 -10.39
CA GLU A 88 9.69 -13.14 -9.11
C GLU A 88 8.72 -12.06 -8.61
N VAL A 89 9.14 -10.80 -8.63
CA VAL A 89 8.31 -9.65 -8.25
C VAL A 89 7.09 -9.53 -9.18
N LEU A 90 7.28 -9.60 -10.50
CA LEU A 90 6.17 -9.54 -11.47
C LEU A 90 5.16 -10.67 -11.26
N ALA A 91 5.63 -11.91 -11.05
CA ALA A 91 4.76 -13.05 -10.79
C ALA A 91 3.95 -12.86 -9.50
N LYS A 92 4.60 -12.35 -8.46
CA LYS A 92 3.97 -12.07 -7.16
C LYS A 92 2.89 -10.98 -7.26
N ILE A 93 3.22 -9.87 -7.92
CA ILE A 93 2.26 -8.78 -8.18
C ILE A 93 1.07 -9.30 -8.99
N LYS A 94 1.33 -10.01 -10.09
CA LYS A 94 0.28 -10.56 -10.95
C LYS A 94 -0.63 -11.51 -10.19
N SER A 95 -0.07 -12.42 -9.41
CA SER A 95 -0.85 -13.35 -8.59
C SER A 95 -1.80 -12.62 -7.63
N PHE A 96 -1.37 -11.48 -7.07
CA PHE A 96 -2.23 -10.66 -6.22
C PHE A 96 -3.28 -9.89 -7.02
N LEU A 97 -2.91 -9.33 -8.17
CA LEU A 97 -3.85 -8.62 -9.05
C LEU A 97 -4.93 -9.54 -9.63
N ASP A 98 -4.60 -10.80 -9.89
CA ASP A 98 -5.56 -11.80 -10.37
C ASP A 98 -6.45 -12.35 -9.23
N SER A 99 -6.13 -12.07 -7.97
CA SER A 99 -6.93 -12.49 -6.81
C SER A 99 -8.19 -11.64 -6.61
N GLU A 100 -9.13 -12.16 -5.81
CA GLU A 100 -10.40 -11.47 -5.50
C GLU A 100 -10.15 -10.06 -4.95
N LYS A 101 -10.77 -9.06 -5.59
CA LYS A 101 -10.66 -7.67 -5.17
C LYS A 101 -11.38 -7.48 -3.83
N LYS A 102 -10.63 -7.10 -2.81
CA LYS A 102 -11.17 -6.65 -1.52
C LYS A 102 -11.33 -5.14 -1.51
N LEU A 103 -12.38 -4.65 -0.86
CA LEU A 103 -12.59 -3.22 -0.63
C LEU A 103 -11.47 -2.66 0.25
N THR A 104 -10.96 -1.50 -0.10
CA THR A 104 -10.02 -0.74 0.73
C THR A 104 -10.77 0.24 1.64
N PRO A 105 -10.15 0.67 2.75
CA PRO A 105 -10.73 1.72 3.60
C PRO A 105 -11.08 2.99 2.84
N TRP A 106 -10.23 3.41 1.90
CA TRP A 106 -10.42 4.62 1.09
C TRP A 106 -11.41 4.46 -0.06
N GLU A 107 -11.81 3.23 -0.41
CA GLU A 107 -12.96 2.99 -1.29
C GLU A 107 -14.29 2.94 -0.53
N LYS A 108 -14.29 2.44 0.71
CA LYS A 108 -15.50 2.27 1.53
C LYS A 108 -15.90 3.54 2.28
N TYR A 109 -14.91 4.21 2.85
CA TYR A 109 -15.07 5.41 3.65
C TYR A 109 -14.52 6.57 2.82
N ASP A 110 -15.39 7.25 2.07
CA ASP A 110 -15.11 8.39 1.16
C ASP A 110 -14.48 9.63 1.86
N GLU A 111 -14.09 9.47 3.12
CA GLU A 111 -13.47 10.48 3.98
C GLU A 111 -11.93 10.36 4.01
N TYR A 112 -11.36 9.43 3.23
CA TYR A 112 -9.91 9.20 3.20
C TYR A 112 -9.21 9.79 1.98
N GLY A 113 -7.95 10.14 2.22
CA GLY A 113 -6.98 10.37 1.16
C GLY A 113 -6.77 9.16 0.25
N LYS A 114 -5.92 9.32 -0.76
CA LYS A 114 -5.54 8.29 -1.73
C LYS A 114 -4.55 7.29 -1.11
N GLU A 115 -4.31 6.16 -1.77
CA GLU A 115 -3.32 5.14 -1.35
C GLU A 115 -2.00 5.77 -0.88
N LEU A 116 -1.48 6.74 -1.63
CA LEU A 116 -0.19 7.37 -1.35
C LEU A 116 -0.15 8.21 -0.07
N ASP A 117 -1.30 8.67 0.43
CA ASP A 117 -1.37 9.46 1.66
C ASP A 117 -0.99 8.64 2.90
N PHE A 118 -0.83 7.32 2.77
CA PHE A 118 -0.41 6.45 3.87
C PHE A 118 1.07 6.06 3.82
N LEU A 119 1.82 6.44 2.78
CA LEU A 119 3.22 6.03 2.62
C LEU A 119 4.11 6.48 3.77
N TYR A 120 3.92 7.71 4.24
CA TYR A 120 4.73 8.28 5.32
C TYR A 120 4.66 7.40 6.59
N LYS A 121 3.53 6.74 6.85
CA LYS A 121 3.38 5.86 8.02
C LYS A 121 4.32 4.66 7.95
N PHE A 122 4.52 4.09 6.76
CA PHE A 122 5.45 2.99 6.58
C PHE A 122 6.89 3.49 6.67
N GLU A 123 7.20 4.64 6.08
CA GLU A 123 8.55 5.21 6.16
C GLU A 123 8.96 5.50 7.61
N GLU A 124 8.04 6.06 8.42
CA GLU A 124 8.26 6.32 9.85
C GLU A 124 8.40 5.03 10.65
N GLU A 125 7.53 4.05 10.44
CA GLU A 125 7.52 2.79 11.20
C GLU A 125 8.77 1.94 10.93
N PHE A 126 9.17 1.83 9.66
CA PHE A 126 10.30 0.98 9.26
C PHE A 126 11.64 1.72 9.19
N ASN A 127 11.64 3.05 9.32
CA ASN A 127 12.80 3.91 9.08
C ASN A 127 13.50 3.56 7.74
N ARG A 128 12.69 3.33 6.70
CA ARG A 128 13.10 2.87 5.37
C ARG A 128 12.29 3.58 4.31
N LYS A 129 12.93 3.99 3.21
CA LYS A 129 12.23 4.61 2.09
C LYS A 129 11.37 3.59 1.36
N ILE A 130 10.14 3.99 1.05
CA ILE A 130 9.25 3.18 0.22
C ILE A 130 9.44 3.59 -1.23
N LEU A 131 9.57 2.60 -2.11
CA LEU A 131 9.49 2.80 -3.54
C LEU A 131 8.02 2.94 -3.93
N PHE A 132 7.67 4.00 -4.64
CA PHE A 132 6.29 4.24 -5.06
C PHE A 132 6.23 4.91 -6.44
N ILE A 133 5.06 4.89 -7.06
CA ILE A 133 4.81 5.57 -8.33
C ILE A 133 3.79 6.68 -8.09
N ASN A 134 4.22 7.92 -8.29
CA ASN A 134 3.31 9.06 -8.22
C ASN A 134 2.48 9.12 -9.52
N PRO A 135 1.14 9.03 -9.46
CA PRO A 135 0.30 9.20 -10.64
C PRO A 135 0.47 10.62 -11.19
N LYS A 136 0.92 10.73 -12.44
CA LYS A 136 1.04 12.00 -13.17
C LYS A 136 -0.32 12.53 -13.60
#